data_AF-A0AAJ2SJ60-F1
#
_entry.id   AF-A0AAJ2SJ60-F1
#
_cell.length_a   1.000
_cell.length_b   1.000
_cell.length_c   1.000
_cell.angle_alpha   90.00
_cell.angle_beta   90.00
_cell.angle_gamma   90.00
#
_symmetry.space_group_name_H-M   'P 1'
#
loop_
_entity.id
_entity.type
_entity.pdbx_description
1 polymer ?
#
loop_
_entity_poly.entity_id
_entity_poly.type
_entity_poly.pdbx_seq_one_letter_code
_entity_poly.pdbx_strand_id
1 'polypeptide(L)'
;MRMAKGLLGLLLVMPLLASAEEIGQVSTVFKFVGPNDRIVVEAFDDPKVDGVTCYLSRAKTGGVKGGLGLAEDRAEASIACRQVGPISFRGELKDGDEVFKERTSLVFKTMQVVRFLDKKRNTLVYLVYSDRLIEGSPQNAVTAIPILPWAQH
;
A
#
# COMPACT_ATOMS: atom_id res chain seq x y z
N MET A 1 -10.39 -22.10 50.90
CA MET A 1 -11.21 -21.98 49.68
C MET A 1 -10.68 -20.82 48.84
N ARG A 2 -10.20 -21.15 47.63
CA ARG A 2 -10.15 -20.34 46.39
C ARG A 2 -9.33 -19.03 46.35
N MET A 3 -8.11 -19.21 45.84
CA MET A 3 -7.31 -18.22 45.11
C MET A 3 -8.09 -17.69 43.89
N ALA A 4 -8.17 -16.38 43.72
CA ALA A 4 -8.53 -15.75 42.44
C ALA A 4 -7.36 -14.86 41.99
N LYS A 5 -6.45 -15.44 41.19
CA LYS A 5 -5.38 -14.70 40.51
C LYS A 5 -6.02 -13.99 39.31
N GLY A 6 -5.97 -12.66 39.31
CA GLY A 6 -6.46 -11.82 38.23
C GLY A 6 -5.69 -12.08 36.94
N LEU A 7 -6.42 -12.45 35.89
CA LEU A 7 -5.94 -12.65 34.54
C LEU A 7 -5.84 -11.27 33.88
N LEU A 8 -4.63 -10.70 33.79
CA LEU A 8 -4.39 -9.44 33.10
C LEU A 8 -4.47 -9.71 31.58
N GLY A 9 -5.54 -9.23 30.95
CA GLY A 9 -5.82 -9.41 29.53
C GLY A 9 -4.76 -8.73 28.65
N LEU A 10 -4.11 -9.53 27.81
CA LEU A 10 -3.18 -9.08 26.78
C LEU A 10 -3.98 -8.48 25.61
N LEU A 11 -4.14 -7.15 25.59
CA LEU A 11 -4.64 -6.44 24.40
C LEU A 11 -3.57 -6.53 23.30
N LEU A 12 -3.85 -7.31 22.25
CA LEU A 12 -3.05 -7.29 21.03
C LEU A 12 -3.17 -5.91 20.37
N VAL A 13 -2.07 -5.15 20.35
CA VAL A 13 -1.93 -3.97 19.51
C VAL A 13 -1.72 -4.45 18.07
N MET A 14 -2.79 -4.47 17.27
CA MET A 14 -2.66 -4.70 15.83
C MET A 14 -2.05 -3.46 15.17
N PRO A 15 -1.02 -3.61 14.32
CA PRO A 15 -0.49 -2.49 13.54
C PRO A 15 -1.60 -1.95 12.61
N LEU A 16 -1.87 -0.64 12.69
CA LEU A 16 -2.73 0.05 11.74
C LEU A 16 -2.01 0.14 10.39
N LEU A 17 -2.34 -0.78 9.48
CA LEU A 17 -2.03 -0.62 8.06
C LEU A 17 -3.06 0.33 7.44
N ALA A 18 -2.62 1.11 6.45
CA ALA A 18 -3.52 2.00 5.73
C ALA A 18 -4.56 1.19 4.93
N SER A 19 -5.83 1.57 5.05
CA SER A 19 -6.89 1.02 4.19
C SER A 19 -6.89 1.80 2.89
N ALA A 20 -6.82 1.11 1.74
CA ALA A 20 -6.86 1.75 0.45
C ALA A 20 -8.29 1.80 -0.10
N GLU A 21 -8.71 3.00 -0.50
CA GLU A 21 -10.00 3.30 -1.10
C GLU A 21 -9.89 3.28 -2.62
N GLU A 22 -10.72 2.49 -3.31
CA GLU A 22 -10.75 2.47 -4.78
C GLU A 22 -11.34 3.79 -5.33
N ILE A 23 -10.51 4.58 -6.00
CA ILE A 23 -10.89 5.84 -6.65
C ILE A 23 -11.52 5.59 -8.02
N GLY A 24 -11.10 4.53 -8.71
CA GLY A 24 -11.65 4.15 -10.00
C GLY A 24 -10.87 3.04 -10.69
N GLN A 25 -11.38 2.62 -11.85
CA GLN A 25 -10.78 1.53 -12.62
C GLN A 25 -10.98 1.71 -14.13
N VAL A 26 -10.04 1.19 -14.92
CA VAL A 26 -10.09 1.17 -16.40
C VAL A 26 -9.86 -0.25 -16.88
N SER A 27 -10.68 -0.73 -17.82
CA SER A 27 -10.50 -2.07 -18.43
C SER A 27 -9.37 -2.06 -19.45
N THR A 28 -8.56 -3.13 -19.48
CA THR A 28 -7.42 -3.28 -20.38
C THR A 28 -7.60 -4.42 -21.38
N VAL A 29 -8.03 -5.60 -20.92
CA VAL A 29 -8.16 -6.80 -21.77
C VAL A 29 -9.55 -7.38 -21.66
N PHE A 30 -10.22 -7.50 -22.80
CA PHE A 30 -11.51 -8.16 -22.88
C PHE A 30 -11.40 -9.66 -22.60
N LYS A 31 -12.26 -10.19 -21.74
CA LYS A 31 -12.41 -11.63 -21.50
C LYS A 31 -13.78 -12.06 -22.00
N PHE A 32 -13.82 -13.10 -22.83
CA PHE A 32 -15.08 -13.64 -23.34
C PHE A 32 -15.98 -14.22 -22.23
N VAL A 33 -15.38 -14.71 -21.13
CA VAL A 33 -16.08 -15.26 -19.97
C VAL A 33 -15.55 -14.65 -18.68
N GLY A 34 -16.42 -13.91 -17.97
CA GLY A 34 -16.10 -13.23 -16.71
C GLY A 34 -15.62 -11.78 -16.89
N PRO A 35 -15.22 -11.10 -15.80
CA PRO A 35 -14.80 -9.70 -15.84
C PRO A 35 -13.57 -9.48 -16.73
N ASN A 36 -13.39 -8.28 -17.28
CA ASN A 36 -12.17 -7.92 -18.00
C ASN A 36 -10.97 -7.76 -17.05
N ASP A 37 -9.76 -7.89 -17.59
CA ASP A 37 -8.58 -7.40 -16.88
C ASP A 37 -8.70 -5.87 -16.79
N ARG A 38 -8.26 -5.29 -15.68
CA ARG A 38 -8.42 -3.86 -15.39
C ARG A 38 -7.22 -3.32 -14.63
N ILE A 39 -7.03 -2.01 -14.71
CA ILE A 39 -6.15 -1.24 -13.85
C ILE A 39 -7.06 -0.56 -12.83
N VAL A 40 -6.76 -0.75 -11.55
CA VAL A 40 -7.48 -0.09 -10.45
C VAL A 40 -6.56 0.96 -9.84
N VAL A 41 -7.12 2.12 -9.52
CA VAL A 41 -6.46 3.20 -8.80
C VAL A 41 -7.05 3.26 -7.39
N GLU A 42 -6.20 3.09 -6.39
CA GLU A 42 -6.57 3.10 -4.97
C GLU A 42 -5.80 4.23 -4.27
N ALA A 43 -6.47 4.97 -3.39
CA ALA A 43 -5.86 6.00 -2.56
C ALA A 43 -5.71 5.51 -1.13
N PHE A 44 -4.60 5.83 -0.48
CA PHE A 44 -4.42 5.59 0.95
C PHE A 44 -3.56 6.69 1.57
N ASP A 45 -3.82 6.97 2.84
CA ASP A 45 -3.03 7.91 3.63
C ASP A 45 -1.91 7.19 4.38
N ASP A 46 -0.81 7.89 4.59
CA ASP A 46 0.30 7.35 5.36
C ASP A 46 -0.04 7.29 6.87
N PRO A 47 0.02 6.11 7.53
CA PRO A 47 -0.42 5.96 8.91
C PRO A 47 0.48 6.66 9.92
N LYS A 48 1.74 6.96 9.56
CA LYS A 48 2.72 7.64 10.44
C LYS A 48 3.04 9.06 9.99
N VAL A 49 2.62 9.46 8.80
CA VAL A 49 2.87 10.80 8.24
C VAL A 49 1.56 11.43 7.82
N ASP A 50 1.08 12.38 8.62
CA ASP A 50 -0.10 13.16 8.26
C ASP A 50 0.16 14.06 7.05
N GLY A 51 -0.92 14.40 6.34
CA GLY A 51 -0.86 15.32 5.20
C GLY A 51 -0.26 14.71 3.94
N VAL A 52 -0.11 13.39 3.87
CA VAL A 52 0.36 12.65 2.68
C VAL A 52 -0.68 11.62 2.26
N THR A 53 -1.10 11.69 1.00
CA THR A 53 -1.94 10.67 0.34
C THR A 53 -1.18 10.10 -0.85
N CYS A 54 -1.24 8.78 -0.99
CA CYS A 54 -0.67 8.03 -2.10
C CYS A 54 -1.76 7.43 -2.96
N TYR A 55 -1.61 7.58 -4.28
CA TYR A 55 -2.44 6.95 -5.30
C TYR A 55 -1.66 5.81 -5.92
N LEU A 56 -2.10 4.58 -5.69
CA LEU A 56 -1.52 3.37 -6.22
C LEU A 56 -2.38 2.86 -7.36
N SER A 57 -1.78 2.71 -8.53
CA SER A 57 -2.37 1.98 -9.64
C SER A 57 -1.78 0.59 -9.73
N ARG A 58 -2.64 -0.42 -9.93
CA ARG A 58 -2.23 -1.82 -10.10
C ARG A 58 -3.13 -2.57 -11.06
N ALA A 59 -2.57 -3.56 -11.74
CA ALA A 59 -3.36 -4.49 -12.52
C ALA A 59 -4.19 -5.41 -11.60
N LYS A 60 -5.45 -5.66 -11.95
CA LYS A 60 -6.29 -6.75 -11.42
C LYS A 60 -6.71 -7.67 -12.56
N THR A 61 -6.43 -8.96 -12.43
CA THR A 61 -6.77 -9.98 -13.42
C THR A 61 -8.26 -10.31 -13.33
N GLY A 62 -8.92 -10.33 -14.48
CA GLY A 62 -10.32 -10.70 -14.66
C GLY A 62 -10.52 -12.18 -14.98
N GLY A 63 -11.67 -12.49 -15.60
CA GLY A 63 -12.14 -13.83 -15.93
C GLY A 63 -12.67 -14.58 -14.72
N VAL A 64 -13.06 -15.84 -14.92
CA VAL A 64 -13.62 -16.69 -13.86
C VAL A 64 -12.67 -16.83 -12.67
N LYS A 65 -11.36 -17.00 -12.92
CA LYS A 65 -10.35 -17.08 -11.85
C LYS A 65 -10.17 -15.75 -11.12
N GLY A 66 -10.23 -14.63 -11.84
CA GLY A 66 -10.15 -13.28 -11.25
C GLY A 66 -11.35 -12.96 -10.36
N GLY A 67 -12.56 -13.28 -10.82
CA GLY A 67 -13.79 -13.10 -10.02
C GLY A 67 -13.83 -13.96 -8.75
N LEU A 68 -13.13 -15.10 -8.74
CA LEU A 68 -13.00 -15.98 -7.58
C LEU A 68 -11.78 -15.64 -6.68
N GLY A 69 -10.99 -14.61 -7.02
CA GLY A 69 -9.79 -14.24 -6.29
C GLY A 69 -8.65 -15.26 -6.39
N LEU A 70 -8.72 -16.19 -7.35
CA LEU A 70 -7.75 -17.26 -7.58
C LEU A 70 -6.73 -16.89 -8.65
N ALA A 71 -6.94 -15.77 -9.36
CA ALA A 71 -5.99 -15.26 -10.32
C ALA A 71 -4.83 -14.56 -9.60
N GLU A 72 -3.66 -14.70 -10.18
CA GLU A 72 -2.49 -13.93 -9.80
C GLU A 72 -2.47 -12.64 -10.62
N ASP A 73 -2.46 -11.47 -9.98
CA ASP A 73 -2.31 -10.24 -10.74
C ASP A 73 -0.87 -10.03 -11.22
N ARG A 74 -0.74 -9.18 -12.23
CA ARG A 74 0.57 -8.79 -12.76
C ARG A 74 1.30 -7.93 -11.73
N ALA A 75 2.62 -8.01 -11.74
CA ALA A 75 3.47 -7.19 -10.86
C ALA A 75 3.61 -5.73 -11.32
N GLU A 76 2.82 -5.31 -12.31
CA GLU A 76 2.80 -3.95 -12.84
C GLU A 76 2.04 -3.04 -11.87
N ALA A 77 2.77 -2.12 -11.25
CA ALA A 77 2.22 -1.12 -10.35
C ALA A 77 2.90 0.23 -10.58
N SER A 78 2.17 1.31 -10.31
CA SER A 78 2.71 2.68 -10.29
C SER A 78 2.13 3.45 -9.13
N ILE A 79 2.92 4.34 -8.53
CA ILE A 79 2.54 5.11 -7.34
C ILE A 79 2.78 6.60 -7.56
N ALA A 80 1.85 7.42 -7.08
CA ALA A 80 2.01 8.87 -7.00
C ALA A 80 1.56 9.34 -5.62
N CYS A 81 2.48 9.86 -4.81
CA CYS A 81 2.14 10.45 -3.51
C CYS A 81 2.16 11.96 -3.60
N ARG A 82 1.28 12.61 -2.85
CA ARG A 82 1.11 14.07 -2.81
C ARG A 82 1.01 14.53 -1.37
N GLN A 83 1.60 15.70 -1.11
CA GLN A 83 1.27 16.46 0.09
C GLN A 83 -0.12 17.06 -0.11
N VAL A 84 -1.08 16.64 0.72
CA VAL A 84 -2.48 17.09 0.71
C VAL A 84 -2.84 17.93 1.94
N GLY A 85 -1.89 18.11 2.85
CA GLY A 85 -2.04 18.88 4.07
C GLY A 85 -0.69 19.20 4.74
N PRO A 86 -0.71 19.83 5.92
CA PRO A 86 0.50 20.02 6.71
C PRO A 86 1.11 18.66 7.09
N ILE A 87 2.40 18.48 6.82
CA ILE A 87 3.12 17.24 7.15
C ILE A 87 3.45 17.23 8.63
N SER A 88 2.97 16.21 9.35
CA SER A 88 3.36 15.91 10.72
C SER A 88 3.65 14.42 10.93
N PHE A 89 4.66 14.12 11.74
CA PHE A 89 5.07 12.76 12.04
C PHE A 89 4.42 12.28 13.34
N ARG A 90 3.72 11.14 13.29
CA ARG A 90 3.08 10.52 14.47
C ARG A 90 4.01 9.62 15.29
N GLY A 91 5.30 9.58 14.96
CA GLY A 91 6.31 8.79 15.64
C GLY A 91 7.63 8.78 14.89
N GLU A 92 8.56 7.97 15.37
CA GLU A 92 9.84 7.75 14.68
C GLU A 92 9.62 6.96 13.39
N LEU A 93 10.21 7.46 12.30
CA LEU A 93 10.22 6.78 11.01
C LEU A 93 11.46 5.88 10.92
N LYS A 94 11.26 4.64 10.51
CA LYS A 94 12.34 3.73 10.15
C LYS A 94 12.46 3.67 8.64
N ASP A 95 13.69 3.48 8.16
CA ASP A 95 13.93 3.27 6.74
C ASP A 95 13.28 1.96 6.29
N GLY A 96 12.46 2.05 5.24
CA GLY A 96 11.70 0.92 4.74
C GLY A 96 10.44 0.60 5.56
N ASP A 97 9.92 1.55 6.34
CA ASP A 97 8.64 1.40 7.03
C ASP A 97 7.53 1.03 6.02
N GLU A 98 6.86 -0.11 6.25
CA GLU A 98 5.70 -0.52 5.45
C GLU A 98 4.54 0.45 5.68
N VAL A 99 4.06 1.06 4.60
CA VAL A 99 2.95 2.04 4.58
C VAL A 99 1.66 1.34 4.18
N PHE A 100 1.75 0.48 3.17
CA PHE A 100 0.64 -0.26 2.60
C PHE A 100 1.10 -1.65 2.18
N LYS A 101 0.23 -2.64 2.37
CA LYS A 101 0.47 -4.02 1.97
C LYS A 101 -0.83 -4.64 1.46
N GLU A 102 -0.78 -5.19 0.26
CA GLU A 102 -1.92 -5.88 -0.35
C GLU A 102 -1.48 -7.22 -0.92
N ARG A 103 -2.26 -8.27 -0.66
CA ARG A 103 -1.99 -9.60 -1.19
C ARG A 103 -2.58 -9.72 -2.59
N THR A 104 -1.72 -10.00 -3.57
CA THR A 104 -2.05 -10.03 -5.00
C THR A 104 -2.18 -11.46 -5.56
N SER A 105 -1.86 -12.47 -4.74
CA SER A 105 -1.99 -13.88 -5.09
C SER A 105 -2.24 -14.74 -3.84
N LEU A 106 -3.03 -15.79 -4.01
CA LEU A 106 -3.30 -16.79 -2.98
C LEU A 106 -2.06 -17.60 -2.57
N VAL A 107 -0.98 -17.58 -3.37
CA VAL A 107 0.19 -18.42 -3.07
C VAL A 107 1.45 -17.61 -2.77
N PHE A 108 1.91 -16.64 -3.59
CA PHE A 108 3.27 -16.07 -3.40
C PHE A 108 3.54 -14.62 -3.87
N LYS A 109 2.53 -13.78 -4.08
CA LYS A 109 2.74 -12.37 -4.47
C LYS A 109 2.02 -11.39 -3.56
N THR A 110 2.78 -10.42 -3.08
CA THR A 110 2.33 -9.31 -2.27
C THR A 110 2.88 -8.03 -2.87
N MET A 111 2.01 -7.04 -3.00
CA MET A 111 2.39 -5.68 -3.34
C MET A 111 2.59 -4.90 -2.05
N GLN A 112 3.71 -4.21 -1.95
CA GLN A 112 4.10 -3.47 -0.75
C GLN A 112 4.50 -2.06 -1.15
N VAL A 113 4.10 -1.09 -0.33
CA VAL A 113 4.61 0.28 -0.40
C VAL A 113 5.40 0.54 0.87
N VAL A 114 6.66 0.90 0.71
CA VAL A 114 7.56 1.24 1.81
C VAL A 114 7.98 2.71 1.71
N ARG A 115 8.23 3.31 2.87
CA ARG A 115 8.67 4.70 3.00
C ARG A 115 10.11 4.78 3.46
N PHE A 116 10.82 5.75 2.90
CA PHE A 116 12.14 6.19 3.35
C PHE A 116 12.12 7.69 3.61
N LEU A 117 12.94 8.14 4.57
CA LEU A 117 13.17 9.56 4.81
C LEU A 117 14.56 9.94 4.32
N ASP A 118 14.63 10.66 3.20
CA ASP A 118 15.86 11.31 2.76
C ASP A 118 16.08 12.59 3.57
N LYS A 119 16.80 12.45 4.68
CA LYS A 119 17.13 13.57 5.59
C LYS A 119 17.95 14.65 4.89
N LYS A 120 18.82 14.30 3.93
CA LYS A 120 19.70 15.27 3.26
C LYS A 120 18.90 16.20 2.36
N ARG A 121 17.87 15.67 1.68
CA ARG A 121 17.02 16.40 0.74
C ARG A 121 15.67 16.79 1.35
N ASN A 122 15.46 16.55 2.64
CA ASN A 122 14.21 16.76 3.37
C ASN A 122 12.98 16.23 2.59
N THR A 123 13.04 14.96 2.17
CA THR A 123 12.10 14.36 1.22
C THR A 123 11.62 12.99 1.72
N LEU A 124 10.32 12.74 1.63
CA LEU A 124 9.75 11.40 1.85
C LEU A 124 9.73 10.65 0.52
N VAL A 125 10.27 9.44 0.51
CA VAL A 125 10.35 8.61 -0.68
C VAL A 125 9.50 7.37 -0.47
N TYR A 126 8.57 7.12 -1.38
CA TYR A 126 7.68 5.97 -1.36
C TYR A 126 8.02 5.06 -2.53
N LEU A 127 8.32 3.81 -2.23
CA LEU A 127 8.64 2.77 -3.20
C LEU A 127 7.54 1.72 -3.17
N VAL A 128 6.88 1.49 -4.29
CA VAL A 128 6.04 0.31 -4.49
C VAL A 128 6.84 -0.78 -5.17
N TYR A 129 6.75 -2.01 -4.67
CA TYR A 129 7.33 -3.19 -5.30
C TYR A 129 6.47 -4.43 -5.04
N SER A 130 6.59 -5.43 -5.90
CA SER A 130 6.00 -6.75 -5.70
C SER A 130 7.06 -7.72 -5.20
N ASP A 131 6.80 -8.39 -4.08
CA ASP A 131 7.56 -9.59 -3.77
C ASP A 131 7.11 -10.72 -4.71
N ARG A 132 8.09 -11.42 -5.31
CA ARG A 132 7.85 -12.73 -5.94
C ARG A 132 8.86 -13.66 -5.32
N LEU A 133 8.40 -14.49 -4.39
CA LEU A 133 9.26 -15.31 -3.53
C LEU A 133 10.21 -16.28 -4.28
N ILE A 134 9.93 -16.58 -5.54
CA ILE A 134 10.65 -17.61 -6.32
C ILE A 134 11.65 -17.02 -7.32
N GLU A 135 11.37 -15.88 -7.94
CA GLU A 135 12.22 -15.30 -9.00
C GLU A 135 12.72 -13.89 -8.69
N GLY A 136 12.16 -13.23 -7.66
CA GLY A 136 12.23 -11.78 -7.51
C GLY A 136 11.42 -11.06 -8.60
N SER A 137 10.71 -9.99 -8.26
CA SER A 137 10.14 -9.10 -9.28
C SER A 137 10.85 -7.76 -9.18
N PRO A 138 11.72 -7.40 -10.15
CA PRO A 138 12.37 -6.09 -10.15
C PRO A 138 11.40 -4.96 -10.49
N GLN A 139 10.13 -5.26 -10.77
CA GLN A 139 9.10 -4.27 -11.08
C GLN A 139 8.80 -3.43 -9.84
N ASN A 140 9.06 -2.14 -9.97
CA ASN A 140 8.85 -1.17 -8.93
C ASN A 140 8.52 0.20 -9.53
N ALA A 141 7.94 1.06 -8.71
CA ALA A 141 7.79 2.47 -9.01
C ALA A 141 8.08 3.30 -7.76
N VAL A 142 8.56 4.52 -7.97
CA VAL A 142 8.96 5.42 -6.88
C VAL A 142 8.34 6.79 -7.06
N THR A 143 7.99 7.40 -5.95
CA THR A 143 7.59 8.80 -5.88
C THR A 143 8.31 9.45 -4.70
N ALA A 144 8.65 10.72 -4.85
CA ALA A 144 9.39 11.47 -3.86
C ALA A 144 8.68 12.80 -3.63
N ILE A 145 8.29 13.08 -2.39
CA ILE A 145 7.62 14.30 -1.99
C ILE A 145 8.54 15.13 -1.09
N PRO A 146 8.93 16.34 -1.50
CA PRO A 146 9.69 17.21 -0.62
C PRO A 146 8.79 17.65 0.54
N ILE A 147 9.34 17.68 1.75
CA ILE A 147 8.65 18.18 2.93
C ILE A 147 8.72 19.71 2.88
N LEU A 148 7.67 20.32 2.38
CA LEU A 148 7.56 21.77 2.22
C LEU A 148 6.55 22.36 3.22
N PRO A 149 6.72 23.65 3.60
CA PRO A 149 5.68 24.36 4.34
C PRO A 149 4.35 24.31 3.61
N TRP A 150 3.27 24.02 4.33
CA TRP A 150 1.93 24.00 3.74
C TRP A 150 1.38 25.41 3.63
N ALA A 151 1.02 25.82 2.41
CA ALA A 151 0.31 27.08 2.19
C ALA A 151 -1.12 26.93 2.73
N GLN A 152 -1.46 27.71 3.75
CA GLN A 152 -2.83 27.82 4.21
C GLN A 152 -3.58 28.70 3.20
N HIS A 153 -4.56 28.11 2.52
CA HIS A 153 -5.53 28.82 1.69
C HIS A 153 -6.88 28.86 2.39
#